data_AF-A0A396G8X1-F1
#
_entry.id   AF-A0A396G8X1-F1
#
_cell.length_a   1.000
_cell.length_b   1.000
_cell.length_c   1.000
_cell.angle_alpha   90.00
_cell.angle_beta   90.00
_cell.angle_gamma   90.00
#
_symmetry.space_group_name_H-M   'P 1'
#
loop_
_entity.id
_entity.type
_entity.pdbx_description
1 polymer ?
#
loop_
_entity_poly.entity_id
_entity_poly.type
_entity_poly.pdbx_seq_one_letter_code
_entity_poly.pdbx_strand_id
1 'polypeptide(L)'
;MICKESDETSLEDGRCIIYLSTRGENAEEVPKELVIFLKFVKADLKESQEDFHDIYVKQLQNSIRHIKESREMEERFMILEEMLRDERAAGRREERQSILRSFLEDFGSIPPELEKKLFEESDATVLKNWLKIAATSKSIEEFIQKIQ
;
A
#
# COMPACT_ATOMS: atom_id res chain seq x y z
N MET A 1 -20.23 -16.57 -5.89
CA MET A 1 -20.60 -15.19 -5.51
C MET A 1 -20.97 -14.48 -6.80
N ILE A 2 -22.24 -14.14 -6.98
CA ILE A 2 -22.74 -13.44 -8.17
C ILE A 2 -22.93 -11.98 -7.73
N CYS A 3 -22.17 -11.04 -8.31
CA CYS A 3 -22.44 -9.62 -8.09
C CYS A 3 -23.76 -9.26 -8.77
N LYS A 4 -24.70 -8.67 -8.02
CA LYS A 4 -25.94 -8.11 -8.54
C LYS A 4 -25.87 -6.60 -8.39
N GLU A 5 -26.18 -5.88 -9.47
CA GLU A 5 -26.42 -4.44 -9.44
C GLU A 5 -27.61 -4.16 -8.50
N SER A 6 -27.44 -3.21 -7.58
CA SER A 6 -28.45 -2.84 -6.58
C SER A 6 -28.60 -1.33 -6.58
N ASP A 7 -29.82 -0.88 -6.88
CA ASP A 7 -30.21 0.54 -6.85
C ASP A 7 -30.17 1.15 -5.44
N GLU A 8 -30.07 0.31 -4.40
CA GLU A 8 -30.20 0.70 -2.99
C GLU A 8 -28.86 1.03 -2.31
N THR A 9 -27.75 1.07 -3.05
CA THR A 9 -26.46 1.46 -2.47
C THR A 9 -26.37 2.98 -2.37
N SER A 10 -27.07 3.57 -1.39
CA SER A 10 -27.09 5.01 -1.15
C SER A 10 -25.74 5.50 -0.63
N LEU A 11 -24.84 5.83 -1.56
CA LEU A 11 -23.66 6.63 -1.25
C LEU A 11 -24.13 8.07 -1.13
N GLU A 12 -24.13 8.63 0.09
CA GLU A 12 -24.67 9.96 0.44
C GLU A 12 -24.04 11.16 -0.32
N ASP A 13 -23.10 10.90 -1.23
CA ASP A 13 -22.19 11.87 -1.81
C ASP A 13 -22.59 12.33 -3.23
N GLY A 14 -23.78 11.96 -3.73
CA GLY A 14 -24.27 12.35 -5.06
C GLY A 14 -23.47 11.79 -6.24
N ARG A 15 -22.57 10.84 -5.99
CA ARG A 15 -21.70 10.21 -7.00
C ARG A 15 -22.38 8.97 -7.58
N CYS A 16 -22.39 8.87 -8.90
CA CYS A 16 -22.75 7.63 -9.60
C CYS A 16 -21.49 6.76 -9.70
N ILE A 17 -21.51 5.58 -9.07
CA ILE A 17 -20.42 4.60 -9.13
C ILE A 17 -20.92 3.38 -9.90
N ILE A 18 -20.24 3.04 -10.99
CA ILE A 18 -20.52 1.85 -11.79
C ILE A 18 -19.46 0.80 -11.48
N TYR A 19 -19.89 -0.39 -11.06
CA TYR A 19 -19.00 -1.51 -10.82
C TYR A 19 -18.96 -2.43 -12.04
N LEU A 20 -17.80 -2.50 -12.70
CA LEU A 20 -17.59 -3.38 -13.85
C LEU A 20 -16.66 -4.54 -13.48
N SER A 21 -17.09 -5.76 -13.78
CA SER A 21 -16.29 -6.97 -13.56
C SER A 21 -15.52 -7.35 -14.82
N THR A 22 -14.19 -7.41 -14.74
CA THR A 22 -13.35 -7.92 -15.83
C THR A 22 -13.35 -9.44 -15.94
N ARG A 23 -14.03 -10.15 -15.03
CA ARG A 23 -14.17 -11.61 -15.01
C ARG A 23 -15.61 -12.08 -15.27
N GLY A 24 -16.46 -11.23 -15.84
CA GLY A 24 -17.81 -11.62 -16.23
C GLY A 24 -17.82 -12.69 -17.32
N GLU A 25 -18.83 -13.56 -17.30
CA GLU A 25 -19.05 -14.63 -18.29
C GLU A 25 -20.18 -14.28 -19.27
N ASN A 26 -20.90 -13.18 -19.04
CA ASN A 26 -22.08 -12.75 -19.80
C ASN A 26 -21.73 -11.85 -21.01
N ALA A 27 -20.71 -12.24 -21.79
CA ALA A 27 -20.22 -11.45 -22.93
C ALA A 27 -21.29 -11.21 -24.03
N GLU A 28 -22.34 -12.03 -24.08
CA GLU A 28 -23.45 -11.90 -25.02
C GLU A 28 -24.52 -10.89 -24.57
N GLU A 29 -24.57 -10.57 -23.27
CA GLU A 29 -25.58 -9.68 -22.69
C GLU A 29 -25.16 -8.19 -22.69
N VAL A 30 -23.89 -7.92 -22.96
CA VAL A 30 -23.30 -6.57 -22.92
C VAL A 30 -22.74 -6.16 -24.29
N PRO A 31 -22.61 -4.84 -24.56
CA PRO A 31 -22.03 -4.36 -25.81
C PRO A 31 -20.62 -4.91 -26.06
N LYS A 32 -20.32 -5.22 -27.31
CA LYS A 32 -19.02 -5.82 -27.70
C LYS A 32 -17.86 -4.90 -27.36
N GLU A 33 -18.05 -3.60 -27.50
CA GLU A 33 -17.10 -2.55 -27.17
C GLU A 33 -16.73 -2.60 -25.67
N LEU A 34 -17.73 -2.80 -24.79
CA LEU A 34 -17.50 -2.95 -23.35
C LEU A 34 -16.75 -4.24 -23.03
N VAL A 35 -17.06 -5.35 -23.70
CA VAL A 35 -16.33 -6.61 -23.54
C VAL A 35 -14.86 -6.45 -23.94
N ILE A 36 -14.59 -5.79 -25.07
CA ILE A 36 -13.24 -5.55 -25.56
C ILE A 36 -12.47 -4.63 -24.59
N PHE A 37 -13.10 -3.57 -24.10
CA PHE A 37 -12.53 -2.71 -23.06
C PHE A 37 -12.18 -3.49 -21.79
N LEU A 38 -13.10 -4.31 -21.27
CA LEU A 38 -12.85 -5.08 -20.05
C LEU A 38 -11.76 -6.14 -20.23
N LYS A 39 -11.62 -6.72 -21.43
CA LYS A 39 -10.48 -7.57 -21.79
C LYS A 39 -9.17 -6.79 -21.76
N PHE A 40 -9.15 -5.58 -22.32
CA PHE A 40 -7.98 -4.70 -22.26
C PHE A 40 -7.60 -4.34 -20.81
N VAL A 41 -8.56 -3.98 -19.96
CA VAL A 41 -8.30 -3.63 -18.55
C VAL A 41 -7.76 -4.83 -17.75
N LYS A 42 -8.16 -6.05 -18.11
CA LYS A 42 -7.66 -7.28 -17.50
C LYS A 42 -6.26 -7.68 -17.99
N ALA A 43 -5.92 -7.30 -19.21
CA ALA A 43 -4.73 -7.74 -19.91
C ALA A 43 -3.46 -7.39 -19.12
N ASP A 44 -2.45 -8.25 -19.19
CA ASP A 44 -1.14 -7.94 -18.66
C ASP A 44 -0.42 -6.88 -19.51
N LEU A 45 0.77 -6.45 -19.08
CA LEU A 45 1.51 -5.38 -19.78
C LEU A 45 1.83 -5.73 -21.25
N LYS A 46 1.96 -7.00 -21.59
CA LYS A 46 2.30 -7.45 -22.94
C LYS A 46 1.04 -7.56 -23.80
N GLU A 47 0.02 -8.23 -23.29
CA GLU A 47 -1.29 -8.38 -23.93
C GLU A 47 -1.96 -7.02 -24.16
N SER A 48 -1.77 -6.06 -23.25
CA SER A 48 -2.35 -4.71 -23.39
C SER A 48 -1.79 -3.91 -24.57
N GLN A 49 -0.68 -4.34 -25.17
CA GLN A 49 -0.08 -3.70 -26.35
C GLN A 49 -0.57 -4.30 -27.68
N GLU A 50 -1.33 -5.40 -27.62
CA GLU A 50 -1.89 -6.03 -28.81
C GLU A 50 -3.03 -5.20 -29.40
N ASP A 51 -3.37 -5.47 -30.65
CA ASP A 51 -4.49 -4.78 -31.30
C ASP A 51 -5.82 -5.42 -30.87
N PHE A 52 -6.58 -4.68 -30.07
CA PHE A 52 -7.92 -5.07 -29.64
C PHE A 52 -8.98 -4.79 -30.72
N HIS A 53 -8.59 -4.21 -31.86
CA HIS A 53 -9.46 -3.88 -33.00
C HIS A 53 -10.63 -2.97 -32.62
N ASP A 54 -10.47 -2.19 -31.55
CA ASP A 54 -11.45 -1.25 -31.03
C ASP A 54 -10.86 0.16 -31.02
N ILE A 55 -11.61 1.13 -31.56
CA ILE A 55 -11.15 2.50 -31.74
C ILE A 55 -10.91 3.18 -30.38
N TYR A 56 -11.77 2.92 -29.39
CA TYR A 56 -11.66 3.50 -28.07
C TYR A 56 -10.45 2.94 -27.31
N VAL A 57 -10.26 1.62 -27.34
CA VAL A 57 -9.08 0.99 -26.72
C VAL A 57 -7.80 1.50 -27.37
N LYS A 58 -7.77 1.69 -28.69
CA LYS A 58 -6.63 2.26 -29.41
C LYS A 58 -6.31 3.69 -28.98
N GLN A 59 -7.34 4.52 -28.78
CA GLN A 59 -7.16 5.86 -28.22
C GLN A 59 -6.55 5.80 -26.82
N LEU A 60 -7.03 4.90 -25.97
CA LEU A 60 -6.53 4.72 -24.61
C LEU A 60 -5.07 4.24 -24.61
N GLN A 61 -4.71 3.27 -25.46
CA GLN A 61 -3.33 2.82 -25.66
C GLN A 61 -2.40 3.98 -26.05
N ASN A 62 -2.85 4.85 -26.97
CA ASN A 62 -2.09 6.04 -27.38
C ASN A 62 -1.91 7.04 -26.23
N SER A 63 -2.96 7.32 -25.46
CA SER A 63 -2.89 8.20 -24.29
C SER A 63 -1.94 7.65 -23.23
N ILE A 64 -2.02 6.36 -22.93
CA ILE A 64 -1.11 5.69 -21.97
C ILE A 64 0.33 5.78 -22.45
N ARG A 65 0.60 5.57 -23.74
CA ARG A 65 1.95 5.69 -24.31
C ARG A 65 2.49 7.10 -24.18
N HIS A 66 1.70 8.12 -24.53
CA HIS A 66 2.09 9.52 -24.37
C HIS A 66 2.38 9.87 -22.90
N ILE A 67 1.57 9.36 -21.97
CA ILE A 67 1.80 9.49 -20.53
C ILE A 67 3.13 8.85 -20.13
N LYS A 68 3.40 7.63 -20.58
CA LYS A 68 4.63 6.89 -20.28
C LYS A 68 5.89 7.51 -20.89
N GLU A 69 5.75 8.25 -22.00
CA GLU A 69 6.85 9.01 -22.62
C GLU A 69 7.16 10.32 -21.86
N SER A 70 6.25 10.78 -20.99
CA SER A 70 6.46 12.01 -20.22
C SER A 70 7.45 11.79 -19.08
N ARG A 71 8.66 12.34 -19.24
CA ARG A 71 9.70 12.35 -18.20
C ARG A 71 9.24 13.00 -16.90
N GLU A 72 8.41 14.03 -16.97
CA GLU A 72 7.85 14.67 -15.78
C GLU A 72 6.95 13.68 -14.99
N MET A 73 6.17 12.87 -15.70
CA MET A 73 5.32 11.88 -15.04
C MET A 73 6.13 10.70 -14.47
N GLU A 74 7.20 10.30 -15.17
CA GLU A 74 8.18 9.34 -14.65
C GLU A 74 8.81 9.83 -13.34
N GLU A 75 9.32 11.07 -13.31
CA GLU A 75 9.90 11.68 -12.11
C GLU A 75 8.89 11.73 -10.95
N ARG A 76 7.64 12.15 -11.22
CA ARG A 76 6.57 12.17 -10.20
C ARG A 76 6.27 10.77 -9.66
N PHE A 77 6.28 9.75 -10.51
CA PHE A 77 6.03 8.37 -10.08
C PHE A 77 7.19 7.82 -9.24
N MET A 78 8.43 8.11 -9.63
CA MET A 78 9.61 7.75 -8.83
C MET A 78 9.57 8.36 -7.42
N ILE A 79 9.24 9.65 -7.32
CA ILE A 79 9.10 10.34 -6.03
C ILE A 79 8.00 9.68 -5.18
N LEU A 80 6.85 9.37 -5.79
CA LEU A 80 5.75 8.70 -5.09
C LEU A 80 6.17 7.31 -4.59
N GLU A 81 6.89 6.53 -5.40
CA GLU A 81 7.38 5.22 -4.99
C GLU A 81 8.34 5.31 -3.80
N GLU A 82 9.26 6.28 -3.80
CA GLU A 82 10.19 6.51 -2.69
C GLU A 82 9.43 6.95 -1.42
N MET A 83 8.49 7.90 -1.52
CA MET A 83 7.63 8.28 -0.40
C MET A 83 6.87 7.07 0.17
N LEU A 84 6.31 6.21 -0.69
CA LEU A 84 5.60 5.00 -0.25
C LEU A 84 6.55 3.95 0.36
N ARG A 85 7.83 3.93 0.01
CA ARG A 85 8.83 3.07 0.65
C ARG A 85 9.18 3.61 2.04
N ASP A 86 9.36 4.91 2.16
CA ASP A 86 9.64 5.60 3.42
C ASP A 86 8.50 5.44 4.41
N GLU A 87 7.25 5.67 3.99
CA GLU A 87 6.06 5.44 4.81
C GLU A 87 5.98 4.00 5.33
N ARG A 88 6.26 3.01 4.48
CA ARG A 88 6.31 1.60 4.91
C ARG A 88 7.47 1.32 5.86
N ALA A 89 8.60 1.99 5.69
CA ALA A 89 9.75 1.85 6.59
C ALA A 89 9.48 2.50 7.96
N ALA A 90 8.85 3.67 7.97
CA ALA A 90 8.38 4.36 9.16
C ALA A 90 7.35 3.51 9.91
N GLY A 91 6.33 2.97 9.24
CA GLY A 91 5.35 2.09 9.88
C GLY A 91 5.97 0.86 10.55
N ARG A 92 6.96 0.22 9.91
CA ARG A 92 7.71 -0.90 10.53
C ARG A 92 8.58 -0.45 11.72
N ARG A 93 9.05 0.80 11.73
CA ARG A 93 9.81 1.38 12.84
C ARG A 93 8.89 1.63 14.03
N GLU A 94 7.77 2.30 13.79
CA GLU A 94 6.75 2.60 14.79
C GLU A 94 6.20 1.32 15.42
N GLU A 95 5.94 0.28 14.62
CA GLU A 95 5.54 -1.04 15.13
C GLU A 95 6.58 -1.61 16.09
N ARG A 96 7.87 -1.57 15.74
CA ARG A 96 8.94 -2.07 16.63
C ARG A 96 9.08 -1.26 17.90
N GLN A 97 8.99 0.07 17.79
CA GLN A 97 8.99 0.97 18.95
C GLN A 97 7.80 0.68 19.87
N SER A 98 6.62 0.47 19.30
CA SER A 98 5.39 0.12 20.03
C SER A 98 5.52 -1.23 20.75
N ILE A 99 6.02 -2.27 20.07
CA ILE A 99 6.25 -3.58 20.69
C ILE A 99 7.27 -3.46 21.83
N LEU A 100 8.40 -2.78 21.58
CA LEU A 100 9.44 -2.58 22.59
C LEU A 100 8.90 -1.82 23.80
N ARG A 101 8.11 -0.77 23.58
CA ARG A 101 7.42 -0.02 24.65
C ARG A 101 6.52 -0.93 25.46
N SER A 102 5.69 -1.75 24.82
CA SER A 102 4.81 -2.71 25.51
C SER A 102 5.59 -3.67 26.41
N PHE A 103 6.73 -4.21 25.95
CA PHE A 103 7.58 -5.07 26.79
C PHE A 103 8.14 -4.33 28.01
N LEU A 104 8.50 -3.05 27.85
CA LEU A 104 9.06 -2.27 28.95
C LEU A 104 7.98 -1.83 29.94
N GLU A 105 6.76 -1.57 29.48
CA GLU A 105 5.60 -1.29 30.33
C GLU A 105 5.24 -2.48 31.23
N ASP A 106 5.45 -3.72 30.76
CA ASP A 106 5.28 -4.93 31.58
C ASP A 106 6.28 -4.98 32.77
N PHE A 107 7.45 -4.36 32.65
CA PHE A 107 8.43 -4.26 33.73
C PHE A 107 8.16 -3.09 34.69
N GLY A 108 7.40 -2.07 34.27
CA GLY A 108 7.04 -0.91 35.08
C GLY A 108 7.00 0.41 34.31
N SER A 109 7.10 1.53 35.04
CA SER A 109 7.07 2.86 34.43
C SER A 109 8.36 3.13 33.65
N ILE A 110 8.22 3.42 32.36
CA ILE A 110 9.35 3.79 31.50
C ILE A 110 9.89 5.17 31.91
N PRO A 111 11.20 5.32 32.17
CA PRO A 111 11.81 6.61 32.44
C PRO A 111 11.71 7.55 31.22
N PRO A 112 11.46 8.87 31.41
CA PRO A 112 11.29 9.82 30.30
C PRO A 112 12.51 9.89 29.36
N GLU A 113 13.71 9.72 29.90
CA GLU A 113 14.97 9.69 29.14
C GLU A 113 15.00 8.50 28.17
N LEU A 114 14.49 7.34 28.61
CA LEU A 114 14.41 6.15 27.80
C LEU A 114 13.32 6.27 26.74
N GLU A 115 12.16 6.84 27.09
CA GLU A 115 11.07 7.07 26.13
C GLU A 115 11.52 8.00 24.99
N LYS A 116 12.25 9.06 25.32
CA LYS A 116 12.85 9.94 24.30
C LYS A 116 13.83 9.18 23.40
N LYS A 117 14.72 8.36 23.98
CA LYS A 117 15.69 7.55 23.23
C LYS A 117 15.00 6.55 22.29
N LEU A 118 13.89 5.95 22.74
CA LEU A 118 13.09 5.03 21.91
C LEU A 118 12.45 5.74 20.72
N PHE A 119 11.92 6.94 20.92
CA PHE A 119 11.28 7.74 19.88
C PHE A 119 12.27 8.24 18.82
N GLU A 120 13.45 8.71 19.25
CA GLU A 120 14.48 9.24 18.37
C GLU A 120 15.25 8.14 17.59
N GLU A 121 15.22 6.90 18.07
CA GLU A 121 15.93 5.80 17.43
C GLU A 121 15.28 5.43 16.09
N SER A 122 16.09 5.54 15.03
CA SER A 122 15.65 5.38 13.64
C SER A 122 16.24 4.15 12.97
N ASP A 123 17.29 3.57 13.56
CA ASP A 123 17.99 2.42 13.02
C ASP A 123 17.23 1.10 13.32
N ALA A 124 16.82 0.44 12.24
CA ALA A 124 16.10 -0.82 12.30
C ALA A 124 16.89 -1.95 13.00
N THR A 125 18.22 -1.94 12.90
CA THR A 125 19.11 -2.93 13.52
C THR A 125 19.25 -2.71 15.03
N VAL A 126 19.34 -1.43 15.44
CA VAL A 126 19.39 -1.05 16.86
C VAL A 126 18.08 -1.42 17.54
N LEU A 127 16.92 -1.04 16.98
CA LEU A 127 15.60 -1.41 17.51
C LEU A 127 15.42 -2.94 17.60
N LYS A 128 15.91 -3.70 16.62
CA LYS A 128 15.86 -5.16 16.66
C LYS A 128 16.72 -5.74 17.79
N ASN A 129 17.89 -5.17 18.03
CA ASN A 129 18.76 -5.58 19.14
C ASN A 129 18.13 -5.22 20.48
N TRP A 130 17.57 -4.01 20.63
CA TRP A 130 16.85 -3.62 21.84
C TRP A 130 15.66 -4.53 22.11
N LEU A 131 14.90 -4.92 21.09
CA LEU A 131 13.80 -5.87 21.26
C LEU A 131 14.27 -7.23 21.82
N LYS A 132 15.41 -7.73 21.33
CA LYS A 132 16.02 -8.96 21.88
C LYS A 132 16.47 -8.78 23.32
N ILE A 133 17.08 -7.63 23.64
CA ILE A 133 17.54 -7.33 25.01
C ILE A 133 16.33 -7.27 25.93
N ALA A 134 15.28 -6.52 25.58
CA ALA A 134 14.05 -6.41 26.34
C ALA A 134 13.42 -7.79 26.60
N ALA A 135 13.34 -8.65 25.58
CA ALA A 135 12.82 -10.01 25.74
C ALA A 135 13.64 -10.92 26.67
N THR A 136 14.91 -10.58 26.95
CA THR A 136 15.80 -11.35 27.83
C THR A 136 16.05 -10.70 29.19
N SER A 137 15.67 -9.43 29.36
CA SER A 137 15.79 -8.70 30.61
C SER A 137 14.64 -9.03 31.54
N LYS A 138 14.85 -8.82 32.84
CA LYS A 138 13.83 -9.03 33.89
C LYS A 138 13.34 -7.74 34.53
N SER A 139 14.02 -6.62 34.27
CA SER A 139 13.61 -5.28 34.73
C SER A 139 14.06 -4.19 33.76
N ILE A 140 13.52 -2.98 33.94
CA ILE A 140 13.90 -1.80 33.17
C ILE A 140 15.37 -1.43 33.40
N GLU A 141 15.87 -1.55 34.62
CA GLU A 141 17.27 -1.23 34.96
C GLU A 141 18.25 -2.16 34.25
N GLU A 142 17.94 -3.46 34.20
CA GLU A 142 18.75 -4.44 33.47
C GLU A 142 18.74 -4.15 31.96
N PHE A 143 17.60 -3.75 31.41
CA PHE A 143 17.50 -3.31 30.02
C PHE A 143 18.38 -2.08 29.77
N ILE A 144 18.26 -1.03 30.59
CA ILE A 144 19.04 0.22 30.45
C ILE A 144 20.54 -0.06 30.48
N GLN A 145 21.01 -0.91 31.40
CA GLN A 145 22.44 -1.28 31.49
C GLN A 145 22.95 -2.01 30.24
N LYS A 146 22.11 -2.77 29.55
CA LYS A 146 22.49 -3.55 28.35
C LYS A 146 22.41 -2.75 27.05
N ILE A 147 21.71 -1.61 27.02
CA ILE A 147 21.60 -0.73 25.85
C ILE A 147 22.51 0.51 25.92
N GLN A 148 23.26 0.66 27.02
CA GLN A 148 24.41 1.56 27.13
C GLN A 148 25.61 0.98 26.38
#